data_AF-A0A0C4E2R4-F1
#
_entry.id   AF-A0A0C4E2R4-F1
#
_cell.length_a   1.000
_cell.length_b   1.000
_cell.length_c   1.000
_cell.angle_alpha   90.00
_cell.angle_beta   90.00
_cell.angle_gamma   90.00
#
_symmetry.space_group_name_H-M   'P 1'
#
loop_
_entity.id
_entity.type
_entity.pdbx_description
1 polymer ?
#
loop_
_entity_poly.entity_id
_entity_poly.type
_entity_poly.pdbx_seq_one_letter_code
_entity_poly.pdbx_strand_id
1 'polypeptide(L)'
;MFLLISMLLLGGFFHYMWKAEAALGVPWQPDPASQLFAQRPLPAPIANSFVDTYSLPLRARGRDVVDREGRRFKLSSVNWYGGSDELFIPGGLDVQHRDVIAQTIRVLGFNSVRLPYSDEMVMKNPTVLPHLLAANPDLIGMRALDVFEAVVTSLTDAGHRRHRQQPHHHGHLVLRRRPFGAPHLPGAGDVNYWQNLMRYLKAIDADFGYWAINPRKPKDNGKETYSLVEDDWVTPVLDYRMKDMVELMRA
;
A
#
# COMPACT_ATOMS: atom_id res chain seq x y z
N MET A 1 -20.33 4.29 56.31
CA MET A 1 -19.38 3.40 55.62
C MET A 1 -19.67 3.29 54.12
N PHE A 2 -20.88 2.88 53.71
CA PHE A 2 -21.25 2.79 52.28
C PHE A 2 -21.13 4.09 51.47
N LEU A 3 -21.56 5.24 52.01
CA LEU A 3 -21.45 6.55 51.36
C LEU A 3 -19.98 6.96 51.06
N LEU A 4 -19.07 6.65 51.98
CA LEU A 4 -17.64 6.95 51.86
C LEU A 4 -16.98 6.08 50.78
N ILE A 5 -17.35 4.80 50.73
CA ILE A 5 -16.91 3.87 49.69
C ILE A 5 -17.45 4.29 48.32
N SER A 6 -18.73 4.66 48.22
CA SER A 6 -19.32 5.17 46.97
C SER A 6 -18.64 6.46 46.49
N MET A 7 -18.36 7.42 47.37
CA MET A 7 -17.63 8.63 46.99
C MET A 7 -16.21 8.35 46.51
N LEU A 8 -15.50 7.41 47.15
CA LEU A 8 -14.17 6.99 46.72
C LEU A 8 -14.21 6.29 45.35
N LEU A 9 -15.19 5.41 45.12
CA LEU A 9 -15.37 4.74 43.83
C LEU A 9 -15.75 5.72 42.72
N LEU A 10 -16.65 6.67 42.98
CA LEU A 10 -17.00 7.73 42.04
C LEU A 10 -15.81 8.64 41.75
N GLY A 11 -15.09 9.10 42.78
CA GLY A 11 -13.88 9.92 42.61
C GLY A 11 -12.78 9.20 41.83
N GLY A 12 -12.57 7.90 42.11
CA GLY A 12 -11.65 7.06 41.35
C GLY A 12 -12.09 6.85 39.90
N PHE A 13 -13.40 6.66 39.66
CA PHE A 13 -13.96 6.55 38.32
C PHE A 13 -13.81 7.85 37.53
N PHE A 14 -14.10 9.01 38.12
CA PHE A 14 -13.90 10.31 37.48
C PHE A 14 -12.42 10.61 37.23
N HIS A 15 -11.52 10.25 38.16
CA HIS A 15 -10.08 10.40 37.94
C HIS A 15 -9.57 9.48 36.83
N TYR A 16 -10.07 8.24 36.77
CA TYR A 16 -9.78 7.30 35.69
C TYR A 16 -10.31 7.81 34.35
N MET A 17 -11.57 8.26 34.29
CA MET A 17 -12.18 8.85 33.10
C MET A 17 -11.41 10.08 32.64
N TRP A 18 -11.04 10.98 33.55
CA TRP A 18 -10.24 12.16 33.22
C TRP A 18 -8.85 11.78 32.70
N LYS A 19 -8.17 10.81 33.30
CA LYS A 19 -6.89 10.30 32.78
C LYS A 19 -7.04 9.60 31.44
N ALA A 20 -8.10 8.81 31.25
CA ALA A 20 -8.38 8.12 30.01
C ALA A 20 -8.70 9.13 28.88
N GLU A 21 -9.53 10.12 29.14
CA GLU A 21 -9.84 11.22 28.21
C GLU A 21 -8.61 12.10 27.94
N ALA A 22 -7.83 12.43 28.97
CA ALA A 22 -6.59 13.18 28.79
C ALA A 22 -5.58 12.42 27.91
N ALA A 23 -5.48 11.09 28.07
CA ALA A 23 -4.63 10.25 27.23
C ALA A 23 -5.12 10.17 25.77
N LEU A 24 -6.43 10.28 25.52
CA LEU A 24 -7.00 10.33 24.17
C LEU A 24 -6.75 11.67 23.47
N GLY A 25 -6.54 12.76 24.23
CA GLY A 25 -6.29 14.10 23.70
C GLY A 25 -4.83 14.43 23.42
N VAL A 26 -3.87 13.58 23.80
CA VAL A 26 -2.45 13.82 23.51
C VAL A 26 -2.18 13.60 22.02
N PRO A 27 -1.64 14.59 21.29
CA PRO A 27 -1.22 14.40 19.91
C PRO A 27 -0.20 13.27 19.82
N TRP A 28 -0.40 12.33 18.89
CA TRP A 28 0.55 11.26 18.67
C TRP A 28 1.92 11.82 18.29
N GLN A 29 2.98 11.22 18.87
CA GLN A 29 4.36 11.52 18.51
C GLN A 29 5.08 10.22 18.11
N PRO A 30 5.83 10.21 17.00
CA PRO A 30 6.59 9.05 16.58
C PRO A 30 7.68 8.69 17.59
N ASP A 31 7.97 7.40 17.76
CA ASP A 31 9.10 6.94 18.54
C ASP A 31 10.44 7.42 17.93
N PRO A 32 11.53 7.50 18.73
CA PRO A 32 12.82 8.00 18.25
C PRO A 32 13.36 7.26 17.02
N ALA A 33 13.11 5.95 16.88
CA ALA A 33 13.57 5.20 15.72
C ALA A 33 12.76 5.53 14.46
N SER A 34 11.46 5.79 14.59
CA SER A 34 10.63 6.31 13.49
C SER A 34 11.04 7.72 13.08
N GLN A 35 11.36 8.59 14.04
CA GLN A 35 11.89 9.93 13.74
C GLN A 35 13.23 9.86 13.01
N LEU A 36 14.13 8.96 13.44
CA LEU A 36 15.43 8.76 12.78
C LEU A 36 15.28 8.19 11.37
N PHE A 37 14.32 7.29 11.15
CA PHE A 37 14.02 6.74 9.84
C PHE A 37 13.57 7.85 8.87
N ALA A 38 12.68 8.75 9.32
CA ALA A 38 12.17 9.86 8.52
C ALA A 38 13.27 10.82 8.02
N GLN A 39 14.41 10.88 8.72
CA GLN A 39 15.54 11.78 8.40
C GLN A 39 16.56 11.16 7.43
N ARG A 40 16.38 9.90 7.04
CA ARG A 40 17.32 9.15 6.21
C ARG A 40 16.67 8.78 4.88
N PRO A 41 17.43 8.62 3.79
CA PRO A 41 16.87 8.14 2.54
C PRO A 41 16.33 6.72 2.70
N LEU A 42 15.29 6.39 1.91
CA LEU A 42 14.72 5.05 1.88
C LEU A 42 15.82 4.03 1.53
N PRO A 43 15.96 2.94 2.30
CA PRO A 43 16.98 1.94 2.01
C PRO A 43 16.60 1.16 0.75
N ALA A 44 17.60 0.78 -0.05
CA ALA A 44 17.37 0.08 -1.31
C ALA A 44 16.58 -1.23 -1.12
N PRO A 45 15.67 -1.58 -2.06
CA PRO A 45 14.94 -2.85 -2.05
C PRO A 45 15.88 -4.07 -2.01
N ILE A 46 15.45 -5.14 -1.35
CA ILE A 46 16.22 -6.40 -1.34
C ILE A 46 16.13 -7.04 -2.72
N ALA A 47 17.26 -7.35 -3.35
CA ALA A 47 17.27 -7.97 -4.68
C ALA A 47 16.48 -9.29 -4.74
N ASN A 48 16.55 -10.10 -3.67
CA ASN A 48 15.92 -11.43 -3.60
C ASN A 48 14.42 -11.39 -3.22
N SER A 49 13.78 -10.23 -3.15
CA SER A 49 12.32 -10.14 -2.94
C SER A 49 11.55 -10.14 -4.27
N PHE A 50 12.21 -9.96 -5.40
CA PHE A 50 11.57 -9.87 -6.71
C PHE A 50 11.55 -11.22 -7.44
N VAL A 51 10.47 -11.46 -8.19
CA VAL A 51 10.17 -12.74 -8.84
C VAL A 51 11.23 -13.19 -9.86
N ASP A 52 11.98 -12.25 -10.44
CA ASP A 52 13.08 -12.50 -11.38
C ASP A 52 14.25 -13.29 -10.76
N THR A 53 14.31 -13.36 -9.42
CA THR A 53 15.30 -14.16 -8.69
C THR A 53 14.79 -15.54 -8.27
N TYR A 54 13.54 -15.89 -8.61
CA TYR A 54 12.87 -17.16 -8.27
C TYR A 54 12.72 -18.08 -9.48
N SER A 55 12.70 -19.39 -9.26
CA SER A 55 12.45 -20.34 -10.36
C SER A 55 10.98 -20.73 -10.40
N LEU A 56 10.34 -20.39 -11.51
CA LEU A 56 8.92 -20.63 -11.75
C LEU A 56 8.65 -22.12 -12.08
N PRO A 57 7.41 -22.63 -11.87
CA PRO A 57 6.24 -21.92 -11.35
C PRO A 57 6.25 -21.79 -9.82
N LEU A 58 5.57 -20.75 -9.32
CA LEU A 58 5.24 -20.62 -7.91
C LEU A 58 4.07 -21.56 -7.54
N ARG A 59 4.06 -22.06 -6.32
CA ARG A 59 3.00 -22.92 -5.77
C ARG A 59 2.74 -22.62 -4.30
N ALA A 60 1.52 -22.87 -3.85
CA ALA A 60 1.18 -22.80 -2.43
C ALA A 60 1.72 -24.05 -1.71
N ARG A 61 2.37 -23.85 -0.56
CA ARG A 61 2.78 -24.89 0.38
C ARG A 61 2.36 -24.49 1.79
N GLY A 62 1.23 -25.02 2.25
CA GLY A 62 0.64 -24.61 3.52
C GLY A 62 0.20 -23.15 3.46
N ARG A 63 0.76 -22.30 4.32
CA ARG A 63 0.50 -20.86 4.34
C ARG A 63 1.42 -20.03 3.43
N ASP A 64 2.47 -20.64 2.90
CA ASP A 64 3.52 -19.93 2.16
C ASP A 64 3.38 -20.14 0.65
N VAL A 65 3.78 -19.14 -0.12
CA VAL A 65 4.07 -19.31 -1.54
C VAL A 65 5.54 -19.71 -1.69
N VAL A 66 5.81 -20.73 -2.50
CA VAL A 66 7.17 -21.24 -2.72
C VAL A 66 7.46 -21.42 -4.20
N ASP A 67 8.72 -21.30 -4.56
CA ASP A 67 9.19 -21.57 -5.92
C ASP A 67 9.39 -23.08 -6.19
N ARG A 68 9.88 -23.40 -7.38
CA ARG A 68 10.15 -24.78 -7.79
C ARG A 68 11.13 -25.49 -6.86
N GLU A 69 12.18 -24.80 -6.40
CA GLU A 69 13.20 -25.32 -5.49
C GLU A 69 12.74 -25.31 -4.02
N GLY A 70 11.54 -24.80 -3.74
CA GLY A 70 10.95 -24.76 -2.41
C GLY A 70 11.38 -23.57 -1.55
N ARG A 71 12.02 -22.56 -2.14
CA ARG A 71 12.31 -21.27 -1.49
C ARG A 71 11.01 -20.49 -1.31
N ARG A 72 10.84 -19.88 -0.14
CA ARG A 72 9.68 -19.06 0.17
C ARG A 72 9.72 -17.75 -0.60
N PHE A 73 8.63 -17.44 -1.29
CA PHE A 73 8.40 -16.18 -1.99
C PHE A 73 7.37 -15.37 -1.21
N LYS A 74 7.82 -14.29 -0.56
CA LYS A 74 6.97 -13.42 0.26
C LYS A 74 6.33 -12.33 -0.60
N LEU A 75 5.01 -12.25 -0.59
CA LEU A 75 4.24 -11.26 -1.32
C LEU A 75 4.10 -9.98 -0.48
N SER A 76 4.76 -8.92 -0.93
CA SER A 76 4.66 -7.57 -0.40
C SER A 76 3.90 -6.71 -1.40
N SER A 77 2.59 -6.55 -1.17
CA SER A 77 1.68 -5.93 -2.14
C SER A 77 1.30 -4.49 -1.78
N VAL A 78 1.04 -3.66 -2.78
CA VAL A 78 0.42 -2.34 -2.62
C VAL A 78 -0.82 -2.22 -3.53
N ASN A 79 -1.78 -1.39 -3.15
CA ASN A 79 -2.92 -1.05 -4.00
C ASN A 79 -2.65 0.25 -4.76
N TRP A 80 -2.81 0.18 -6.08
CA TRP A 80 -2.91 1.35 -6.95
C TRP A 80 -4.34 1.39 -7.50
N TYR A 81 -5.17 2.28 -6.96
CA TYR A 81 -6.61 2.29 -7.25
C TYR A 81 -6.99 3.43 -8.19
N GLY A 82 -8.26 3.42 -8.64
CA GLY A 82 -8.82 4.36 -9.61
C GLY A 82 -9.54 3.65 -10.77
N GLY A 83 -9.03 2.50 -11.22
CA GLY A 83 -9.63 1.72 -12.32
C GLY A 83 -11.03 1.17 -11.99
N SER A 84 -11.30 0.91 -10.72
CA SER A 84 -12.63 0.53 -10.21
C SER A 84 -13.58 1.70 -10.00
N ASP A 85 -13.08 2.93 -10.04
CA ASP A 85 -13.79 4.12 -9.59
C ASP A 85 -14.35 4.89 -10.81
N GLU A 86 -14.85 6.09 -10.57
CA GLU A 86 -15.62 6.89 -11.54
C GLU A 86 -14.85 7.23 -12.84
N LEU A 87 -13.52 7.23 -12.80
CA LEU A 87 -12.65 7.58 -13.93
C LEU A 87 -12.19 6.39 -14.77
N PHE A 88 -12.43 5.15 -14.30
CA PHE A 88 -12.07 3.91 -14.97
C PHE A 88 -10.58 3.73 -15.33
N ILE A 89 -9.69 4.53 -14.74
CA ILE A 89 -8.24 4.43 -14.93
C ILE A 89 -7.52 4.53 -13.58
N PRO A 90 -6.34 3.90 -13.42
CA PRO A 90 -5.50 4.13 -12.25
C PRO A 90 -5.19 5.62 -12.06
N GLY A 91 -5.22 6.09 -10.81
CA GLY A 91 -4.95 7.50 -10.51
C GLY A 91 -3.51 7.91 -10.86
N GLY A 92 -3.29 9.21 -11.10
CA GLY A 92 -1.96 9.79 -11.26
C GLY A 92 -1.42 9.84 -12.67
N LEU A 93 -2.13 9.31 -13.67
CA LEU A 93 -1.69 9.32 -15.08
C LEU A 93 -1.73 10.72 -15.72
N ASP A 94 -2.42 11.66 -15.08
CA ASP A 94 -2.41 13.08 -15.37
C ASP A 94 -1.17 13.80 -14.79
N VAL A 95 -0.64 13.29 -13.68
CA VAL A 95 0.48 13.91 -12.95
C VAL A 95 1.83 13.31 -13.36
N GLN A 96 1.92 11.99 -13.52
CA GLN A 96 3.16 11.28 -13.83
C GLN A 96 2.98 10.17 -14.87
N HIS A 97 4.09 9.85 -15.55
CA HIS A 97 4.14 8.76 -16.50
C HIS A 97 4.01 7.42 -15.75
N ARG A 98 3.22 6.49 -16.28
CA ARG A 98 2.95 5.17 -15.68
C ARG A 98 4.23 4.38 -15.34
N ASP A 99 5.28 4.52 -16.15
CA ASP A 99 6.57 3.84 -15.93
C ASP A 99 7.29 4.37 -14.69
N VAL A 100 7.18 5.68 -14.44
CA VAL A 100 7.77 6.32 -13.25
C VAL A 100 7.04 5.82 -12.01
N ILE A 101 5.71 5.78 -12.02
CA ILE A 101 4.90 5.27 -10.91
C ILE A 101 5.23 3.79 -10.65
N ALA A 102 5.31 2.96 -11.70
CA ALA A 102 5.70 1.56 -11.59
C ALA A 102 7.11 1.38 -10.99
N GLN A 103 8.05 2.23 -11.39
CA GLN A 103 9.40 2.25 -10.83
C GLN A 103 9.42 2.72 -9.37
N THR A 104 8.59 3.72 -9.01
CA THR A 104 8.41 4.17 -7.62
C THR A 104 7.93 3.02 -6.74
N ILE A 105 6.90 2.28 -7.16
CA ILE A 105 6.40 1.09 -6.44
C ILE A 105 7.54 0.08 -6.18
N ARG A 106 8.38 -0.17 -7.18
CA ARG A 106 9.55 -1.06 -7.04
C ARG A 106 10.57 -0.51 -6.05
N VAL A 107 10.87 0.79 -6.09
CA VAL A 107 11.81 1.45 -5.17
C VAL A 107 11.29 1.43 -3.73
N LEU A 108 9.98 1.49 -3.53
CA LEU A 108 9.34 1.33 -2.22
C LEU A 108 9.48 -0.10 -1.65
N GLY A 109 9.91 -1.07 -2.45
CA GLY A 109 10.16 -2.45 -2.03
C GLY A 109 8.98 -3.41 -2.24
N PHE A 110 7.87 -2.95 -2.81
CA PHE A 110 6.75 -3.81 -3.16
C PHE A 110 7.07 -4.65 -4.40
N ASN A 111 6.69 -5.93 -4.36
CA ASN A 111 6.90 -6.90 -5.44
C ASN A 111 5.59 -7.37 -6.10
N SER A 112 4.47 -6.83 -5.64
CA SER A 112 3.12 -7.16 -6.11
C SER A 112 2.25 -5.91 -6.08
N VAL A 113 1.39 -5.74 -7.08
CA VAL A 113 0.44 -4.64 -7.15
C VAL A 113 -0.96 -5.19 -7.32
N ARG A 114 -1.86 -4.81 -6.41
CA ARG A 114 -3.29 -4.99 -6.60
C ARG A 114 -3.81 -3.80 -7.39
N LEU A 115 -4.22 -4.07 -8.62
CA LEU A 115 -4.79 -3.09 -9.55
C LEU A 115 -6.31 -3.35 -9.68
N PRO A 116 -7.17 -2.61 -8.98
CA PRO A 116 -8.62 -2.80 -9.04
C PRO A 116 -9.20 -2.33 -10.37
N TYR A 117 -10.17 -3.09 -10.88
CA TYR A 117 -11.04 -2.72 -12.00
C TYR A 117 -12.50 -2.97 -11.62
N SER A 118 -13.45 -2.41 -12.37
CA SER A 118 -14.89 -2.66 -12.18
C SER A 118 -15.50 -3.38 -13.38
N ASP A 119 -16.57 -4.14 -13.16
CA ASP A 119 -17.33 -4.75 -14.26
C ASP A 119 -17.87 -3.66 -15.22
N GLU A 120 -18.24 -2.50 -14.67
CA GLU A 120 -18.70 -1.34 -15.45
C GLU A 120 -17.63 -0.79 -16.40
N MET A 121 -16.36 -0.71 -15.96
CA MET A 121 -15.23 -0.36 -16.83
C MET A 121 -15.15 -1.31 -18.03
N VAL A 122 -15.27 -2.62 -17.79
CA VAL A 122 -15.21 -3.64 -18.84
C VAL A 122 -16.39 -3.51 -19.79
N MET A 123 -17.60 -3.29 -19.26
CA MET A 123 -18.83 -3.20 -20.04
C MET A 123 -18.91 -1.90 -20.87
N LYS A 124 -18.55 -0.75 -20.29
CA LYS A 124 -18.64 0.56 -20.98
C LYS A 124 -17.41 0.85 -21.83
N ASN A 125 -16.23 0.48 -21.34
CA ASN A 125 -14.91 0.76 -21.93
C ASN A 125 -14.84 2.13 -22.63
N PRO A 126 -15.09 3.25 -21.93
CA PRO A 126 -15.15 4.56 -22.57
C PRO A 126 -13.77 5.04 -23.03
N THR A 127 -13.75 5.97 -23.98
CA THR A 127 -12.53 6.72 -24.31
C THR A 127 -12.16 7.63 -23.15
N VAL A 128 -10.89 7.61 -22.76
CA VAL A 128 -10.40 8.40 -21.62
C VAL A 128 -10.22 9.86 -22.03
N LEU A 129 -10.63 10.78 -21.14
CA LEU A 129 -10.50 12.21 -21.40
C LEU A 129 -9.01 12.61 -21.44
N PRO A 130 -8.56 13.40 -22.43
CA PRO A 130 -7.13 13.71 -22.61
C PRO A 130 -6.44 14.32 -21.38
N HIS A 131 -7.15 15.15 -20.60
CA HIS A 131 -6.58 15.78 -19.41
C HIS A 131 -6.24 14.79 -18.29
N LEU A 132 -6.89 13.62 -18.26
CA LEU A 132 -6.60 12.54 -17.31
C LEU A 132 -5.31 11.76 -17.66
N LEU A 133 -4.76 12.02 -18.85
CA LEU A 133 -3.57 11.38 -19.39
C LEU A 133 -2.49 12.41 -19.75
N ALA A 134 -2.52 13.60 -19.13
CA ALA A 134 -1.63 14.70 -19.47
C ALA A 134 -0.13 14.32 -19.40
N ALA A 135 0.26 13.42 -18.50
CA ALA A 135 1.62 12.90 -18.38
C ALA A 135 1.90 11.62 -19.21
N ASN A 136 0.90 11.08 -19.90
CA ASN A 136 0.97 9.88 -20.73
C ASN A 136 0.38 10.18 -22.14
N PRO A 137 1.05 11.05 -22.92
CA PRO A 137 0.50 11.54 -24.19
C PRO A 137 0.32 10.44 -25.25
N ASP A 138 1.07 9.34 -25.13
CA ASP A 138 0.96 8.15 -25.97
C ASP A 138 -0.37 7.41 -25.83
N LEU A 139 -1.07 7.60 -24.70
CA LEU A 139 -2.35 6.96 -24.41
C LEU A 139 -3.57 7.84 -24.75
N ILE A 140 -3.36 9.07 -25.20
CA ILE A 140 -4.46 10.00 -25.51
C ILE A 140 -5.32 9.42 -26.64
N GLY A 141 -6.63 9.35 -26.40
CA GLY A 141 -7.61 8.80 -27.35
C GLY A 141 -7.83 7.30 -27.20
N MET A 142 -7.07 6.61 -26.34
CA MET A 142 -7.29 5.20 -26.02
C MET A 142 -8.51 4.99 -25.12
N ARG A 143 -9.01 3.75 -25.10
CA ARG A 143 -10.12 3.35 -24.22
C ARG A 143 -9.60 2.90 -22.87
N ALA A 144 -10.46 2.89 -21.86
CA ALA A 144 -10.11 2.55 -20.49
C ALA A 144 -9.36 1.21 -20.36
N LEU A 145 -9.77 0.17 -21.10
CA LEU A 145 -9.10 -1.14 -21.06
C LEU A 145 -7.69 -1.11 -21.69
N ASP A 146 -7.50 -0.35 -22.77
CA ASP A 146 -6.18 -0.21 -23.42
C ASP A 146 -5.20 0.54 -22.49
N VAL A 147 -5.70 1.59 -21.81
CA VAL A 147 -4.93 2.31 -20.79
C VAL A 147 -4.57 1.40 -19.61
N PHE A 148 -5.51 0.57 -19.16
CA PHE A 148 -5.27 -0.39 -18.10
C PHE A 148 -4.23 -1.45 -18.48
N GLU A 149 -4.30 -1.98 -19.70
CA GLU A 149 -3.29 -2.89 -20.26
C GLU A 149 -1.91 -2.23 -20.33
N ALA A 150 -1.83 -0.96 -20.77
CA ALA A 150 -0.57 -0.21 -20.79
C ALA A 150 0.04 -0.08 -19.39
N VAL A 151 -0.78 0.17 -18.36
CA VAL A 151 -0.32 0.20 -16.95
C VAL A 151 0.17 -1.18 -16.49
N VAL A 152 -0.57 -2.26 -16.81
CA VAL A 152 -0.13 -3.63 -16.49
C VAL A 152 1.20 -3.96 -17.17
N THR A 153 1.40 -3.50 -18.40
CA THR A 153 2.66 -3.68 -19.13
C THR A 153 3.80 -2.94 -18.44
N SER A 154 3.61 -1.67 -18.07
CA SER A 154 4.61 -0.89 -17.33
C SER A 154 4.96 -1.50 -15.97
N LEU A 155 3.99 -2.05 -15.24
CA LEU A 155 4.24 -2.79 -14.00
C LEU A 155 5.04 -4.08 -14.26
N THR A 156 4.72 -4.80 -15.34
CA THR A 156 5.43 -6.02 -15.73
C THR A 156 6.87 -5.73 -16.10
N ASP A 157 7.11 -4.69 -16.91
CA ASP A 157 8.44 -4.24 -17.33
C ASP A 157 9.26 -3.69 -16.16
N ALA A 158 8.63 -2.95 -15.25
CA ALA A 158 9.27 -2.52 -14.01
C ALA A 158 9.65 -3.72 -13.13
N GLY A 159 8.86 -4.79 -13.11
CA GLY A 159 9.13 -6.03 -12.39
C GLY A 159 10.19 -6.94 -13.04
N HIS A 160 10.22 -7.00 -14.37
CA HIS A 160 11.15 -7.80 -15.16
C HIS A 160 12.27 -6.91 -15.67
N ARG A 161 13.41 -6.88 -14.98
CA ARG A 161 14.61 -6.27 -15.57
C ARG A 161 14.93 -7.02 -16.88
N ARG A 162 14.78 -6.33 -18.02
CA ARG A 162 15.06 -6.76 -19.40
C ARG A 162 16.08 -7.92 -19.51
N HIS A 163 15.59 -9.15 -19.39
CA HIS A 163 16.17 -10.32 -20.03
C HIS A 163 15.02 -11.07 -20.69
N ARG A 164 14.97 -10.90 -22.01
CA ARG A 164 14.10 -11.51 -23.02
C ARG A 164 13.23 -12.72 -22.61
N GLN A 165 11.99 -12.61 -23.08
CA GLN A 165 11.10 -13.65 -23.61
C GLN A 165 10.48 -14.64 -22.62
N GLN A 166 9.20 -14.40 -22.31
CA GLN A 166 8.14 -15.39 -22.54
C GLN A 166 6.78 -14.68 -22.67
N PRO A 167 5.95 -15.02 -23.67
CA PRO A 167 4.63 -14.43 -23.83
C PRO A 167 3.59 -15.22 -23.03
N HIS A 168 2.60 -14.47 -22.51
CA HIS A 168 1.31 -14.93 -22.00
C HIS A 168 1.32 -15.94 -20.83
N HIS A 169 1.27 -15.43 -19.59
CA HIS A 169 0.41 -16.00 -18.55
C HIS A 169 -0.02 -14.89 -17.57
N HIS A 170 -1.27 -14.46 -17.68
CA HIS A 170 -1.90 -13.53 -16.73
C HIS A 170 -2.20 -14.26 -15.42
N GLY A 171 -1.25 -14.24 -14.50
CA GLY A 171 -1.43 -14.70 -13.12
C GLY A 171 -1.90 -13.55 -12.23
N HIS A 172 -3.20 -13.25 -12.24
CA HIS A 172 -3.77 -12.33 -11.24
C HIS A 172 -3.94 -13.07 -9.91
N LEU A 173 -2.98 -12.94 -8.99
CA LEU A 173 -3.21 -13.34 -7.61
C LEU A 173 -4.02 -12.24 -6.91
N VAL A 174 -5.34 -12.33 -7.02
CA VAL A 174 -6.27 -11.50 -6.25
C VAL A 174 -6.33 -12.05 -4.83
N LEU A 175 -5.50 -11.52 -3.93
CA LEU A 175 -5.69 -11.71 -2.49
C LEU A 175 -6.96 -10.97 -2.06
N ARG A 176 -8.07 -11.71 -1.97
CA ARG A 176 -9.35 -11.25 -1.42
C ARG A 176 -9.28 -11.20 0.11
N ARG A 177 -8.52 -10.25 0.66
CA ARG A 177 -8.62 -9.77 2.05
C ARG A 177 -8.57 -8.25 2.01
N ARG A 178 -9.36 -7.56 2.85
CA ARG A 178 -9.29 -6.09 2.93
C ARG A 178 -7.82 -5.71 3.18
N PRO A 179 -7.17 -4.97 2.27
CA PRO A 179 -5.83 -4.48 2.51
C PRO A 179 -5.85 -3.54 3.72
N PHE A 180 -4.81 -3.60 4.54
CA PHE A 180 -4.71 -2.75 5.73
C PHE A 180 -4.09 -1.40 5.39
N GLY A 181 -4.31 -0.42 6.25
CA GLY A 181 -3.75 0.91 6.13
C GLY A 181 -3.89 1.67 7.44
N ALA A 182 -3.13 2.75 7.56
CA ALA A 182 -3.19 3.66 8.71
C ALA A 182 -2.83 5.07 8.23
N PRO A 183 -3.39 6.11 8.86
CA PRO A 183 -3.11 7.50 8.50
C PRO A 183 -1.67 7.89 8.88
N HIS A 184 -1.06 8.78 8.09
CA HIS A 184 0.25 9.39 8.41
C HIS A 184 0.25 10.09 9.79
N LEU A 185 -0.89 10.65 10.20
CA LEU A 185 -1.12 11.22 11.52
C LEU A 185 -2.16 10.38 12.27
N PRO A 186 -1.75 9.36 13.04
CA PRO A 186 -2.66 8.45 13.70
C PRO A 186 -3.23 8.98 15.02
N GLY A 187 -4.47 8.60 15.33
CA GLY A 187 -5.00 8.67 16.68
C GLY A 187 -4.58 7.46 17.51
N ALA A 188 -4.92 7.44 18.81
CA ALA A 188 -4.56 6.34 19.70
C ALA A 188 -5.09 4.96 19.22
N GLY A 189 -6.30 4.93 18.65
CA GLY A 189 -6.89 3.72 18.08
C GLY A 189 -6.10 3.17 16.89
N ASP A 190 -5.66 4.06 15.99
CA ASP A 190 -4.89 3.70 14.81
C ASP A 190 -3.52 3.13 15.19
N VAL A 191 -2.86 3.74 16.19
CA VAL A 191 -1.56 3.26 16.71
C VAL A 191 -1.70 1.86 17.29
N ASN A 192 -2.70 1.66 18.14
CA ASN A 192 -2.95 0.36 18.76
C ASN A 192 -3.26 -0.71 17.70
N TYR A 193 -4.08 -0.36 16.70
CA TYR A 193 -4.36 -1.25 15.58
C TYR A 193 -3.07 -1.60 14.82
N TRP A 194 -2.29 -0.59 14.43
CA TRP A 194 -1.08 -0.75 13.63
C TRP A 194 -0.03 -1.61 14.35
N GLN A 195 0.28 -1.30 15.61
CA GLN A 195 1.29 -2.04 16.38
C GLN A 195 0.91 -3.51 16.57
N ASN A 196 -0.36 -3.79 16.91
CA ASN A 196 -0.83 -5.16 17.08
C ASN A 196 -0.83 -5.92 15.75
N LEU A 197 -1.22 -5.25 14.65
CA LEU A 197 -1.16 -5.83 13.32
C LEU A 197 0.28 -6.14 12.91
N MET A 198 1.20 -5.19 13.05
CA MET A 198 2.62 -5.40 12.70
C MET A 198 3.23 -6.53 13.52
N ARG A 199 2.95 -6.59 14.83
CA ARG A 199 3.38 -7.69 15.69
C ARG A 199 2.85 -9.03 15.21
N TYR A 200 1.57 -9.10 14.85
CA TYR A 200 0.95 -10.31 14.33
C TYR A 200 1.58 -10.74 13.00
N LEU A 201 1.68 -9.83 12.02
CA LEU A 201 2.25 -10.11 10.70
C LEU A 201 3.71 -10.56 10.78
N LYS A 202 4.52 -9.95 11.65
CA LYS A 202 5.90 -10.39 11.92
C LYS A 202 5.93 -11.78 12.56
N ALA A 203 5.07 -12.05 13.54
CA ALA A 203 5.06 -13.33 14.27
C ALA A 203 4.64 -14.52 13.40
N ILE A 204 3.69 -14.33 12.48
CA ILE A 204 3.26 -15.39 11.57
C ILE A 204 4.02 -15.40 10.24
N ASP A 205 4.88 -14.39 10.02
CA ASP A 205 5.56 -14.13 8.76
C ASP A 205 4.56 -14.19 7.59
N ALA A 206 3.61 -13.26 7.57
CA ALA A 206 2.55 -13.25 6.57
C ALA A 206 2.90 -12.41 5.33
N ASP A 207 2.40 -12.88 4.19
CA ASP A 207 2.18 -12.06 3.00
C ASP A 207 1.18 -10.93 3.29
N PHE A 208 1.39 -9.77 2.68
CA PHE A 208 0.63 -8.58 3.05
C PHE A 208 0.34 -7.66 1.86
N GLY A 209 -0.70 -6.83 2.02
CA GLY A 209 -1.12 -5.83 1.03
C GLY A 209 -1.56 -4.52 1.67
N TYR A 210 -0.95 -3.40 1.26
CA TYR A 210 -1.21 -2.06 1.80
C TYR A 210 -2.18 -1.24 0.95
N TRP A 211 -3.12 -0.51 1.56
CA TRP A 211 -4.29 0.08 0.86
C TRP A 211 -4.04 1.30 -0.02
N ALA A 212 -2.98 2.10 0.10
CA ALA A 212 -2.80 3.12 -0.94
C ALA A 212 -1.38 3.55 -1.19
N ILE A 213 -0.98 3.46 -2.45
CA ILE A 213 0.06 4.35 -2.98
C ILE A 213 -0.50 5.72 -3.37
N ASN A 214 -1.79 5.86 -3.72
CA ASN A 214 -2.30 7.14 -4.25
C ASN A 214 -2.26 8.28 -3.20
N PRO A 215 -1.77 9.49 -3.56
CA PRO A 215 -1.74 10.66 -2.67
C PRO A 215 -3.08 11.39 -2.53
N ARG A 216 -3.99 11.20 -3.49
CA ARG A 216 -5.28 11.90 -3.57
C ARG A 216 -6.43 10.95 -3.86
N LYS A 217 -7.61 11.29 -3.34
CA LYS A 217 -8.86 10.57 -3.56
C LYS A 217 -9.52 11.00 -4.89
N PRO A 218 -10.04 10.08 -5.70
CA PRO A 218 -10.65 10.39 -7.00
C PRO A 218 -11.89 11.30 -6.92
N LYS A 219 -12.73 11.15 -5.88
CA LYS A 219 -14.04 11.81 -5.81
C LYS A 219 -13.96 13.33 -5.56
N ASP A 220 -13.06 13.76 -4.68
CA ASP A 220 -12.98 15.14 -4.19
C ASP A 220 -11.58 15.75 -4.28
N ASN A 221 -10.61 15.01 -4.82
CA ASN A 221 -9.19 15.37 -4.80
C ASN A 221 -8.66 15.68 -3.39
N GLY A 222 -9.32 15.12 -2.36
CA GLY A 222 -8.89 15.22 -0.97
C GLY A 222 -7.59 14.46 -0.74
N LYS A 223 -6.79 14.90 0.23
CA LYS A 223 -5.55 14.20 0.62
C LYS A 223 -5.89 12.80 1.11
N GLU A 224 -5.24 11.79 0.53
CA GLU A 224 -5.30 10.41 1.01
C GLU A 224 -4.37 10.28 2.22
N THR A 225 -4.95 10.20 3.42
CA THR A 225 -4.17 10.14 4.66
C THR A 225 -3.37 8.85 4.76
N TYR A 226 -3.74 7.82 3.99
CA TYR A 226 -3.07 6.52 3.98
C TYR A 226 -1.99 6.45 2.89
N SER A 227 -1.76 7.50 2.11
CA SER A 227 -0.77 7.47 1.02
C SER A 227 0.64 7.11 1.49
N LEU A 228 1.39 6.45 0.60
CA LEU A 228 2.82 6.17 0.73
C LEU A 228 3.71 7.10 -0.09
N VAL A 229 3.15 7.93 -0.96
CA VAL A 229 3.87 8.95 -1.74
C VAL A 229 3.19 10.32 -1.64
N GLU A 230 3.94 11.37 -1.93
CA GLU A 230 3.41 12.74 -2.04
C GLU A 230 2.70 12.96 -3.39
N ASP A 231 2.14 14.16 -3.59
CA ASP A 231 1.36 14.52 -4.79
C ASP A 231 2.14 14.41 -6.10
N ASP A 232 3.47 14.32 -6.04
CA ASP A 232 4.34 14.12 -7.20
C ASP A 232 4.42 12.65 -7.67
N TRP A 233 3.79 11.71 -6.95
CA TRP A 233 3.84 10.25 -7.22
C TRP A 233 5.24 9.63 -7.21
N VAL A 234 6.23 10.34 -6.63
CA VAL A 234 7.64 9.93 -6.61
C VAL A 234 8.20 9.99 -5.20
N THR A 235 7.95 11.06 -4.46
CA THR A 235 8.53 11.30 -3.13
C THR A 235 7.84 10.40 -2.10
N PRO A 236 8.57 9.47 -1.45
CA PRO A 236 7.98 8.60 -0.42
C PRO A 236 7.64 9.36 0.86
N VAL A 237 6.55 8.97 1.51
CA VAL A 237 6.23 9.41 2.87
C VAL A 237 7.05 8.56 3.86
N LEU A 238 8.12 9.15 4.40
CA LEU A 238 9.03 8.47 5.32
C LEU A 238 8.56 8.64 6.77
N ASP A 239 7.74 7.72 7.24
CA ASP A 239 7.18 7.74 8.59
C ASP A 239 7.23 6.37 9.28
N TYR A 240 6.56 6.26 10.42
CA TYR A 240 6.46 5.03 11.21
C TYR A 240 5.93 3.84 10.38
N ARG A 241 5.00 4.08 9.45
CA ARG A 241 4.39 3.04 8.61
C ARG A 241 5.43 2.51 7.63
N MET A 242 6.13 3.41 6.94
CA MET A 242 7.16 3.04 5.98
C MET A 242 8.31 2.29 6.67
N LYS A 243 8.74 2.74 7.85
CA LYS A 243 9.71 2.01 8.68
C LYS A 243 9.26 0.58 8.97
N ASP A 244 8.06 0.41 9.53
CA ASP A 244 7.54 -0.91 9.91
C ASP A 244 7.34 -1.84 8.72
N MET A 245 6.88 -1.30 7.58
CA MET A 245 6.71 -2.07 6.35
C MET A 245 8.04 -2.49 5.74
N VAL A 246 9.04 -1.60 5.71
CA VAL A 246 10.39 -1.96 5.24
C VAL A 246 10.98 -3.07 6.12
N GLU A 247 10.78 -3.03 7.44
CA GLU A 247 11.17 -4.13 8.31
C GLU A 247 10.41 -5.43 7.97
N LEU A 248 9.10 -5.35 7.74
CA LEU A 248 8.28 -6.51 7.38
C LEU A 248 8.68 -7.15 6.05
N MET A 249 9.06 -6.34 5.05
CA MET A 249 9.55 -6.80 3.75
C MET A 249 10.93 -7.48 3.85
N ARG A 250 11.72 -7.13 4.88
CA ARG A 250 13.08 -7.64 5.12
C ARG A 250 13.14 -8.86 6.03
N ALA A 251 12.10 -9.08 6.83
CA ALA A 251 11.91 -10.26 7.68
C ALA A 251 11.60 -11.50 6.84
#